data_AF-A0A813U025-F1
#
_entry.id   AF-A0A813U025-F1
#
_cell.length_a   1.000
_cell.length_b   1.000
_cell.length_c   1.000
_cell.angle_alpha   90.00
_cell.angle_beta   90.00
_cell.angle_gamma   90.00
#
_symmetry.space_group_name_H-M   'P 1'
#
loop_
_entity.id
_entity.type
_entity.pdbx_description
1 polymer ?
#
loop_
_entity_poly.entity_id
_entity_poly.type
_entity_poly.pdbx_seq_one_letter_code
_entity_poly.pdbx_strand_id
1 'polypeptide(L)'
;MDNYRPKRLCTGKNSENYKFTVVDTTYEENISTIHDLCCDVWHQIFNYFKMMNLFKTFASITVASDQVLLNANNHFLFRGLTLHVATRNLPEQIYFNRIISLTLHETAYLTIIEHCSALRSLKLVGTTEWITSIIRKIIQRSIKLEQFTVNIDRVESLSELLKSILSILSLRRVEVWADELAEIGKLCTVAVIPSKVEQFIMSTCSTVEWNDLFYMSPYFVNIRLLSIGSISNNQKSMPSFICHNLHTLSLELHEVSFNWIAQLVATIPCLKKLELYGLVDDEGFIINQGWTHLFKSTPTLVRIFVSLSVEQGRESYQSEKIQAILRIFNLNLTCNDDENDYYLSHGNVHRWINMNNRCLFCGKWATTVCCLSCREMSRSAMFDTLLIQFNNASIADDYYNQIKIISQQIETLEWILPPIRFTPVTYFDPTVHKIDQDAKLYVQKASLDVRNMVPIEVTGNGNCLYNSVICLSGTAVLTPSELRVRTLIELVKNEVFYSNRFAHIVGSLYEAMKNIARNFSFSELYEIVGLSNVLKCNIRSVYPVIDYRQDLSIMNNTFEHAHSNPSSNTIFIFWTHTQSEMHVRNSNSGNWTPNHFVPLLLPLDDAAFEINPSEQEPVYLATVSVSF
;
A
#
# COMPACT_ATOMS: atom_id res chain seq x y z
N MET A 1 -0.50 69.02 -45.38
CA MET A 1 -0.65 67.59 -45.72
C MET A 1 -0.33 66.78 -44.47
N ASP A 2 -1.09 66.99 -43.39
CA ASP A 2 -2.45 66.46 -43.07
C ASP A 2 -2.36 65.01 -42.56
N ASN A 3 -2.96 64.58 -41.44
CA ASN A 3 -3.49 65.21 -40.24
C ASN A 3 -3.73 64.08 -39.20
N TYR A 4 -3.54 64.41 -37.91
CA TYR A 4 -4.03 63.83 -36.64
C TYR A 4 -4.80 62.46 -36.51
N ARG A 5 -4.30 61.63 -35.56
CA ARG A 5 -4.88 60.72 -34.49
C ARG A 5 -6.43 60.64 -34.24
N PRO A 6 -7.01 59.75 -33.36
CA PRO A 6 -6.59 58.46 -32.70
C PRO A 6 -7.71 57.37 -32.38
N LYS A 7 -7.35 56.30 -31.62
CA LYS A 7 -8.14 55.32 -30.77
C LYS A 7 -8.81 54.11 -31.50
N ARG A 8 -8.96 52.89 -30.96
CA ARG A 8 -9.28 52.37 -29.60
C ARG A 8 -8.98 50.85 -29.49
N LEU A 9 -8.84 50.35 -28.25
CA LEU A 9 -8.81 48.92 -27.85
C LEU A 9 -10.06 48.13 -28.30
N CYS A 10 -9.87 46.87 -28.69
CA CYS A 10 -10.86 45.79 -28.62
C CYS A 10 -10.14 44.46 -28.29
N THR A 11 -10.62 43.78 -27.24
CA THR A 11 -10.30 42.42 -26.84
C THR A 11 -11.03 41.42 -27.75
N GLY A 12 -10.30 40.44 -28.30
CA GLY A 12 -10.80 39.40 -29.19
C GLY A 12 -10.72 38.02 -28.55
N LYS A 13 -11.85 37.29 -28.62
CA LYS A 13 -12.07 35.88 -28.30
C LYS A 13 -11.28 34.92 -29.21
N ASN A 14 -11.05 33.70 -28.73
CA ASN A 14 -11.17 32.36 -29.37
C ASN A 14 -10.29 31.36 -28.57
N SER A 15 -10.56 30.07 -28.36
CA SER A 15 -11.68 29.14 -28.59
C SER A 15 -11.19 27.73 -28.15
N GLU A 16 -12.04 26.94 -27.47
CA GLU A 16 -12.13 25.45 -27.43
C GLU A 16 -10.97 24.63 -26.77
N ASN A 17 -11.19 23.61 -25.92
CA ASN A 17 -11.96 22.36 -26.13
C ASN A 17 -12.42 21.63 -24.84
N TYR A 18 -13.45 20.79 -24.98
CA TYR A 18 -14.31 20.10 -23.99
C TYR A 18 -13.88 18.67 -23.56
N LYS A 19 -14.54 18.11 -22.51
CA LYS A 19 -14.92 16.66 -22.42
C LYS A 19 -16.12 16.32 -21.46
N PHE A 20 -17.21 15.81 -22.08
CA PHE A 20 -18.21 14.71 -21.78
C PHE A 20 -18.88 14.53 -20.39
N THR A 21 -20.12 14.02 -20.23
CA THR A 21 -20.85 12.93 -20.95
C THR A 21 -22.38 13.06 -20.78
N VAL A 22 -23.17 12.82 -21.84
CA VAL A 22 -24.62 12.53 -21.76
C VAL A 22 -24.81 11.07 -22.14
N VAL A 23 -25.39 10.28 -21.23
CA VAL A 23 -25.87 8.93 -21.52
C VAL A 23 -27.37 9.02 -21.74
N ASP A 24 -27.79 8.70 -22.96
CA ASP A 24 -29.18 8.55 -23.34
C ASP A 24 -29.61 7.11 -23.06
N THR A 25 -30.41 6.92 -22.02
CA THR A 25 -31.38 5.83 -21.95
C THR A 25 -32.64 6.33 -21.25
N THR A 26 -33.75 6.24 -21.96
CA THR A 26 -35.13 6.41 -21.52
C THR A 26 -35.39 6.16 -20.02
N TYR A 27 -36.02 7.14 -19.37
CA TYR A 27 -36.54 7.14 -17.98
C TYR A 27 -35.53 7.26 -16.83
N GLU A 28 -34.74 8.34 -16.77
CA GLU A 28 -34.13 8.77 -15.50
C GLU A 28 -34.16 10.31 -15.33
N GLU A 29 -34.40 10.76 -14.09
CA GLU A 29 -34.39 12.18 -13.69
C GLU A 29 -32.98 12.78 -13.90
N ASN A 30 -32.81 13.64 -14.90
CA ASN A 30 -31.54 14.36 -15.09
C ASN A 30 -31.33 15.38 -13.97
N ILE A 31 -30.32 15.15 -13.14
CA ILE A 31 -29.86 16.09 -12.11
C ILE A 31 -28.81 17.01 -12.76
N SER A 32 -29.07 18.31 -12.79
CA SER A 32 -28.10 19.31 -13.26
C SER A 32 -28.02 20.44 -12.24
N THR A 33 -26.82 20.91 -11.91
CA THR A 33 -26.67 22.14 -11.13
C THR A 33 -26.76 23.35 -12.06
N ILE A 34 -27.11 24.54 -11.53
CA ILE A 34 -27.19 25.77 -12.36
C ILE A 34 -25.84 26.09 -13.03
N HIS A 35 -24.74 25.70 -12.39
CA HIS A 35 -23.39 25.87 -12.92
C HIS A 35 -23.07 24.96 -14.11
N ASP A 36 -23.82 23.85 -14.28
CA ASP A 36 -23.65 22.90 -15.39
C ASP A 36 -24.39 23.33 -16.67
N LEU A 37 -25.21 24.38 -16.60
CA LEU A 37 -26.02 24.85 -17.73
C LEU A 37 -25.27 25.92 -18.55
N CYS A 38 -24.87 25.58 -19.78
CA CYS A 38 -24.24 26.51 -20.72
C CYS A 38 -25.08 27.78 -20.98
N CYS A 39 -24.40 28.89 -21.24
CA CYS A 39 -24.97 30.20 -21.61
C CYS A 39 -25.98 30.13 -22.76
N ASP A 40 -25.82 29.16 -23.67
CA ASP A 40 -26.65 29.00 -24.87
C ASP A 40 -28.01 28.36 -24.58
N VAL A 41 -28.09 27.49 -23.56
CA VAL A 41 -29.35 26.90 -23.07
C VAL A 41 -30.20 27.97 -22.41
N TRP A 42 -29.58 28.89 -21.67
CA TRP A 42 -30.27 30.06 -21.11
C TRP A 42 -30.91 30.93 -22.18
N HIS A 43 -30.22 31.16 -23.30
CA HIS A 43 -30.77 31.96 -24.40
C HIS A 43 -32.01 31.33 -25.04
N GLN A 44 -32.07 30.00 -25.12
CA GLN A 44 -33.25 29.29 -25.62
C GLN A 44 -34.40 29.25 -24.61
N ILE A 45 -34.12 29.05 -23.32
CA ILE A 45 -35.13 29.09 -22.25
C ILE A 45 -35.75 30.49 -22.15
N PHE A 46 -34.97 31.55 -22.24
CA PHE A 46 -35.48 32.93 -22.13
C PHE A 46 -36.24 33.40 -23.37
N ASN A 47 -35.96 32.86 -24.56
CA ASN A 47 -36.71 33.18 -25.77
C ASN A 47 -38.10 32.51 -25.81
N TYR A 48 -38.36 31.48 -25.00
CA TYR A 48 -39.61 30.73 -25.02
C TYR A 48 -40.69 31.26 -24.06
N PHE A 49 -40.38 32.18 -23.13
CA PHE A 49 -41.32 32.67 -22.11
C PHE A 49 -41.45 34.20 -22.05
N LYS A 50 -42.64 34.70 -21.67
CA LYS A 50 -42.89 36.15 -21.49
C LYS A 50 -41.92 36.74 -20.46
N MET A 51 -41.04 37.59 -20.97
CA MET A 51 -39.70 37.87 -20.45
C MET A 51 -39.62 38.54 -19.06
N MET A 52 -40.66 39.20 -18.53
CA MET A 52 -40.52 39.99 -17.28
C MET A 52 -41.00 39.36 -15.98
N ASN A 53 -42.07 38.57 -15.99
CA ASN A 53 -42.53 37.90 -14.76
C ASN A 53 -41.71 36.65 -14.48
N LEU A 54 -41.32 35.91 -15.53
CA LEU A 54 -40.37 34.82 -15.36
C LEU A 54 -39.03 35.38 -14.90
N PHE A 55 -38.42 36.39 -15.54
CA PHE A 55 -37.12 36.92 -15.12
C PHE A 55 -37.08 37.48 -13.69
N LYS A 56 -38.15 38.11 -13.17
CA LYS A 56 -38.19 38.56 -11.76
C LYS A 56 -38.33 37.40 -10.76
N THR A 57 -39.17 36.42 -11.07
CA THR A 57 -39.31 35.19 -10.27
C THR A 57 -38.06 34.31 -10.40
N PHE A 58 -37.46 34.22 -11.58
CA PHE A 58 -36.29 33.42 -11.88
C PHE A 58 -35.04 34.07 -11.31
N ALA A 59 -34.76 35.35 -11.54
CA ALA A 59 -33.58 36.02 -11.01
C ALA A 59 -33.59 36.16 -9.47
N SER A 60 -34.77 36.19 -8.83
CA SER A 60 -34.85 36.11 -7.37
C SER A 60 -34.70 34.68 -6.82
N ILE A 61 -35.04 33.66 -7.62
CA ILE A 61 -34.93 32.23 -7.24
C ILE A 61 -33.57 31.62 -7.61
N THR A 62 -32.95 31.97 -8.75
CA THR A 62 -31.67 31.41 -9.21
C THR A 62 -30.45 32.01 -8.51
N VAL A 63 -30.57 33.22 -7.94
CA VAL A 63 -29.61 33.71 -6.94
C VAL A 63 -29.70 32.91 -5.63
N ALA A 64 -30.76 32.10 -5.49
CA ALA A 64 -31.17 31.48 -4.25
C ALA A 64 -31.41 29.95 -4.35
N SER A 65 -30.96 29.24 -5.39
CA SER A 65 -31.23 27.80 -5.53
C SER A 65 -30.02 27.02 -6.05
N ASP A 66 -29.49 26.10 -5.24
CA ASP A 66 -28.30 25.31 -5.59
C ASP A 66 -28.63 24.16 -6.57
N GLN A 67 -29.89 23.70 -6.62
CA GLN A 67 -30.34 22.56 -7.46
C GLN A 67 -31.76 22.75 -8.00
N VAL A 68 -31.93 22.69 -9.32
CA VAL A 68 -33.23 22.81 -10.00
C VAL A 68 -33.48 21.55 -10.83
N LEU A 69 -34.59 20.85 -10.56
CA LEU A 69 -35.04 19.72 -11.37
C LEU A 69 -36.11 20.16 -12.36
N LEU A 70 -35.96 19.72 -13.61
CA LEU A 70 -36.90 19.93 -14.69
C LEU A 70 -37.74 18.65 -14.88
N ASN A 71 -39.06 18.78 -14.72
CA ASN A 71 -40.04 17.75 -15.09
C ASN A 71 -40.54 18.02 -16.52
N ALA A 72 -40.82 16.95 -17.29
CA ALA A 72 -41.41 16.99 -18.63
C ALA A 72 -42.67 17.89 -18.79
N ASN A 73 -43.36 18.21 -17.69
CA ASN A 73 -44.53 19.09 -17.63
C ASN A 73 -44.19 20.58 -17.35
N ASN A 74 -42.92 21.00 -17.48
CA ASN A 74 -42.48 22.40 -17.31
C ASN A 74 -42.75 23.03 -15.91
N HIS A 75 -42.85 22.22 -14.85
CA HIS A 75 -42.88 22.72 -13.48
C HIS A 75 -41.48 22.62 -12.85
N PHE A 76 -40.95 23.75 -12.35
CA PHE A 76 -39.69 23.79 -11.62
C PHE A 76 -39.84 23.10 -10.26
N LEU A 77 -38.94 22.15 -9.97
CA LEU A 77 -38.87 21.47 -8.68
C LEU A 77 -37.53 21.79 -8.02
N PHE A 78 -37.59 22.49 -6.88
CA PHE A 78 -36.40 22.83 -6.10
C PHE A 78 -36.16 21.74 -5.06
N ARG A 79 -35.04 21.03 -5.19
CA ARG A 79 -34.55 20.10 -4.14
C ARG A 79 -33.66 20.83 -3.13
N GLY A 80 -32.89 21.82 -3.59
CA GLY A 80 -32.07 22.70 -2.77
C GLY A 80 -32.49 24.17 -2.89
N LEU A 81 -32.55 24.88 -1.76
CA LEU A 81 -32.88 26.31 -1.73
C LEU A 81 -31.91 27.04 -0.79
N THR A 82 -31.33 28.15 -1.22
CA THR A 82 -30.40 29.01 -0.48
C THR A 82 -30.95 30.42 -0.37
N LEU A 83 -31.34 30.87 0.83
CA LEU A 83 -31.97 32.17 1.03
C LEU A 83 -31.01 33.17 1.69
N HIS A 84 -30.43 34.05 0.86
CA HIS A 84 -29.44 35.05 1.29
C HIS A 84 -30.03 36.33 1.89
N VAL A 85 -31.30 36.67 1.60
CA VAL A 85 -31.92 37.96 1.99
C VAL A 85 -33.29 37.71 2.60
N ALA A 86 -33.73 38.64 3.46
CA ALA A 86 -35.09 38.82 3.97
C ALA A 86 -36.12 38.99 2.83
N THR A 87 -36.36 37.94 2.06
CA THR A 87 -37.46 37.87 1.10
C THR A 87 -38.74 37.78 1.91
N ARG A 88 -39.37 38.94 2.14
CA ARG A 88 -40.62 39.03 2.90
C ARG A 88 -41.77 38.26 2.24
N ASN A 89 -41.70 38.11 0.91
CA ASN A 89 -42.68 37.37 0.13
C ASN A 89 -41.94 36.35 -0.73
N LEU A 90 -42.02 35.07 -0.34
CA LEU A 90 -41.66 34.00 -1.24
C LEU A 90 -42.78 33.80 -2.26
N PRO A 91 -42.47 33.46 -3.51
CA PRO A 91 -43.49 33.13 -4.49
C PRO A 91 -44.35 31.95 -4.02
N GLU A 92 -45.68 32.10 -4.04
CA GLU A 92 -46.65 31.02 -3.73
C GLU A 92 -46.47 29.76 -4.62
N GLN A 93 -45.70 29.90 -5.70
CA GLN A 93 -45.42 28.88 -6.70
C GLN A 93 -44.34 27.87 -6.25
N ILE A 94 -43.65 28.11 -5.14
CA ILE A 94 -42.61 27.20 -4.63
C ILE A 94 -43.26 26.11 -3.76
N TYR A 95 -43.12 24.85 -4.19
CA TYR A 95 -43.56 23.68 -3.43
C TYR A 95 -42.59 23.33 -2.30
N PHE A 96 -42.66 24.08 -1.19
CA PHE A 96 -41.77 23.91 -0.02
C PHE A 96 -41.76 22.49 0.54
N ASN A 97 -42.89 21.78 0.47
CA ASN A 97 -43.03 20.42 0.98
C ASN A 97 -42.09 19.40 0.30
N ARG A 98 -41.43 19.76 -0.81
CA ARG A 98 -40.47 18.92 -1.55
C ARG A 98 -39.00 19.33 -1.38
N ILE A 99 -38.72 20.44 -0.71
CA ILE A 99 -37.34 20.90 -0.47
C ILE A 99 -36.65 19.93 0.48
N ILE A 100 -35.54 19.35 0.05
CA ILE A 100 -34.74 18.39 0.82
C ILE A 100 -33.50 19.03 1.46
N SER A 101 -32.99 20.12 0.88
CA SER A 101 -31.84 20.88 1.37
C SER A 101 -32.17 22.38 1.43
N LEU A 102 -31.88 23.03 2.55
CA LEU A 102 -32.14 24.46 2.74
C LEU A 102 -30.92 25.14 3.35
N THR A 103 -30.49 26.26 2.77
CA THR A 103 -29.51 27.17 3.36
C THR A 103 -30.21 28.47 3.75
N LEU A 104 -30.07 28.89 5.00
CA LEU A 104 -30.66 30.14 5.51
C LEU A 104 -29.56 31.04 6.07
N HIS A 105 -29.63 32.32 5.71
CA HIS A 105 -28.86 33.36 6.37
C HIS A 105 -29.70 34.04 7.46
N GLU A 106 -29.06 34.66 8.46
CA GLU A 106 -29.72 35.24 9.63
C GLU A 106 -30.89 36.20 9.30
N THR A 107 -30.80 36.89 8.17
CA THR A 107 -31.86 37.80 7.70
C THR A 107 -33.08 37.08 7.11
N ALA A 108 -33.04 35.76 6.94
CA ALA A 108 -34.09 34.97 6.30
C ALA A 108 -35.28 34.68 7.23
N TYR A 109 -36.44 34.43 6.62
CA TYR A 109 -37.70 34.26 7.31
C TYR A 109 -37.83 32.86 7.94
N LEU A 110 -37.95 32.79 9.27
CA LEU A 110 -37.96 31.52 10.03
C LEU A 110 -39.12 30.58 9.68
N THR A 111 -40.28 31.08 9.23
CA THR A 111 -41.47 30.24 9.04
C THR A 111 -41.35 29.30 7.84
N ILE A 112 -40.38 29.53 6.95
CA ILE A 112 -40.18 28.74 5.73
C ILE A 112 -39.91 27.28 6.08
N ILE A 113 -39.14 27.05 7.15
CA ILE A 113 -38.83 25.72 7.66
C ILE A 113 -40.12 24.93 7.98
N GLU A 114 -41.18 25.61 8.43
CA GLU A 114 -42.46 24.98 8.78
C GLU A 114 -43.20 24.42 7.56
N HIS A 115 -42.87 24.92 6.36
CA HIS A 115 -43.44 24.44 5.11
C HIS A 115 -42.61 23.35 4.43
N CYS A 116 -41.39 23.08 4.92
CA CYS A 116 -40.46 22.12 4.32
C CYS A 116 -40.57 20.70 4.92
N SER A 117 -41.68 20.01 4.71
CA SER A 117 -41.91 18.66 5.28
C SER A 117 -40.91 17.58 4.83
N ALA A 118 -40.27 17.76 3.67
CA ALA A 118 -39.26 16.83 3.15
C ALA A 118 -37.82 17.20 3.53
N LEU A 119 -37.61 18.23 4.35
CA LEU A 119 -36.28 18.71 4.70
C LEU A 119 -35.44 17.60 5.35
N ARG A 120 -34.21 17.40 4.85
CA ARG A 120 -33.23 16.43 5.37
C ARG A 120 -31.88 17.07 5.65
N SER A 121 -31.52 18.12 4.91
CA SER A 121 -30.29 18.89 5.11
C SER A 121 -30.63 20.36 5.37
N LEU A 122 -29.99 20.95 6.36
CA LEU A 122 -30.16 22.37 6.68
C LEU A 122 -28.81 23.01 6.99
N LYS A 123 -28.49 24.10 6.27
CA LYS A 123 -27.33 24.96 6.51
C LYS A 123 -27.79 26.30 7.08
N LEU A 124 -27.25 26.72 8.20
CA LEU A 124 -27.54 28.02 8.80
C LEU A 124 -26.28 28.89 8.81
N VAL A 125 -26.42 30.16 8.44
CA VAL A 125 -25.34 31.16 8.42
C VAL A 125 -25.78 32.37 9.23
N GLY A 126 -25.21 32.58 10.43
CA GLY A 126 -25.65 33.66 11.31
C GLY A 126 -25.16 33.56 12.76
N THR A 127 -25.72 34.38 13.65
CA THR A 127 -25.40 34.37 15.09
C THR A 127 -25.85 33.10 15.82
N THR A 128 -25.14 32.77 16.90
CA THR A 128 -25.47 31.64 17.79
C THR A 128 -26.90 31.72 18.36
N GLU A 129 -27.36 32.92 18.74
CA GLU A 129 -28.72 33.12 19.28
C GLU A 129 -29.79 32.78 18.23
N TRP A 130 -29.62 33.29 17.00
CA TRP A 130 -30.54 33.04 15.90
C TRP A 130 -30.58 31.55 15.53
N ILE A 131 -29.41 30.90 15.41
CA ILE A 131 -29.32 29.46 15.14
C ILE A 131 -29.99 28.64 16.25
N THR A 132 -29.76 28.98 17.52
CA THR A 132 -30.39 28.28 18.64
C THR A 132 -31.91 28.44 18.61
N SER A 133 -32.41 29.62 18.22
CA SER A 133 -33.86 29.86 18.01
C SER A 133 -34.43 28.96 16.91
N ILE A 134 -33.73 28.81 15.78
CA ILE A 134 -34.11 27.91 14.68
C ILE A 134 -34.14 26.45 15.15
N ILE A 135 -33.11 26.01 15.88
CA ILE A 135 -33.01 24.66 16.43
C ILE A 135 -34.20 24.36 17.35
N ARG A 136 -34.57 25.28 18.25
CA ARG A 136 -35.77 25.11 19.11
C ARG A 136 -37.02 24.87 18.28
N LYS A 137 -37.20 25.60 17.17
CA LYS A 137 -38.35 25.40 16.27
C LYS A 137 -38.31 24.05 15.57
N ILE A 138 -37.14 23.61 15.09
CA ILE A 138 -36.96 22.28 14.47
C ILE A 138 -37.38 21.17 15.43
N ILE A 139 -36.95 21.27 16.70
CA ILE A 139 -37.29 20.32 17.76
C ILE A 139 -38.78 20.36 18.06
N GLN A 140 -39.35 21.55 18.30
CA GLN A 140 -40.78 21.72 18.58
C GLN A 140 -41.68 21.14 17.48
N ARG A 141 -41.23 21.21 16.22
CA ARG A 141 -41.94 20.66 15.06
C ARG A 141 -41.55 19.22 14.73
N SER A 142 -40.62 18.61 15.46
CA SER A 142 -40.11 17.26 15.22
C SER A 142 -39.63 17.04 13.77
N ILE A 143 -38.95 18.04 13.19
CA ILE A 143 -38.44 17.94 11.83
C ILE A 143 -37.28 16.94 11.77
N LYS A 144 -37.37 15.98 10.85
CA LYS A 144 -36.37 14.92 10.66
C LYS A 144 -35.21 15.39 9.78
N LEU A 145 -34.23 16.04 10.39
CA LEU A 145 -32.96 16.38 9.73
C LEU A 145 -31.94 15.25 9.85
N GLU A 146 -31.29 14.90 8.75
CA GLU A 146 -30.18 13.94 8.68
C GLU A 146 -28.83 14.65 8.68
N GLN A 147 -28.74 15.84 8.07
CA GLN A 147 -27.55 16.67 8.01
C GLN A 147 -27.84 18.09 8.52
N PHE A 148 -26.92 18.63 9.31
CA PHE A 148 -26.99 20.00 9.79
C PHE A 148 -25.62 20.68 9.69
N THR A 149 -25.56 21.78 8.95
CA THR A 149 -24.36 22.59 8.79
C THR A 149 -24.61 23.95 9.41
N VAL A 150 -23.64 24.44 10.18
CA VAL A 150 -23.72 25.73 10.85
C VAL A 150 -22.49 26.53 10.48
N ASN A 151 -22.67 27.78 10.08
CA ASN A 151 -21.61 28.74 9.83
C ASN A 151 -21.85 29.97 10.72
N ILE A 152 -20.97 30.18 11.69
CA ILE A 152 -21.10 31.22 12.72
C ILE A 152 -19.79 31.99 12.82
N ASP A 153 -19.83 33.32 12.73
CA ASP A 153 -18.63 34.15 12.90
C ASP A 153 -17.97 33.93 14.28
N ARG A 154 -18.76 33.94 15.36
CA ARG A 154 -18.27 33.72 16.72
C ARG A 154 -19.16 32.80 17.57
N VAL A 155 -18.57 31.74 18.12
CA VAL A 155 -19.25 30.80 19.04
C VAL A 155 -18.86 31.13 20.48
N GLU A 156 -19.83 31.61 21.26
CA GLU A 156 -19.61 31.93 22.68
C GLU A 156 -19.41 30.68 23.55
N SER A 157 -20.14 29.60 23.23
CA SER A 157 -20.08 28.34 23.95
C SER A 157 -20.38 27.18 23.00
N LEU A 158 -19.33 26.45 22.60
CA LEU A 158 -19.46 25.28 21.73
C LEU A 158 -20.33 24.20 22.39
N SER A 159 -20.24 24.05 23.71
CA SER A 159 -21.01 23.05 24.47
C SER A 159 -22.52 23.31 24.40
N GLU A 160 -22.96 24.55 24.61
CA GLU A 160 -24.39 24.89 24.55
C GLU A 160 -24.92 24.87 23.10
N LEU A 161 -24.10 25.24 22.12
CA LEU A 161 -24.44 25.10 20.70
C LEU A 161 -24.63 23.62 20.34
N LEU A 162 -23.64 22.77 20.63
CA LEU A 162 -23.72 21.33 20.31
C LEU A 162 -24.86 20.65 21.05
N LYS A 163 -25.08 20.96 22.32
CA LYS A 163 -26.22 20.46 23.09
C LYS A 163 -27.55 20.80 22.41
N SER A 164 -27.67 22.01 21.88
CA SER A 164 -28.84 22.42 21.09
C SER A 164 -28.94 21.58 19.81
N ILE A 165 -27.87 21.46 19.03
CA ILE A 165 -27.85 20.70 17.77
C ILE A 165 -28.21 19.23 18.00
N LEU A 166 -27.56 18.59 18.97
CA LEU A 166 -27.66 17.16 19.26
C LEU A 166 -29.01 16.76 19.85
N SER A 167 -29.82 17.71 20.29
CA SER A 167 -31.21 17.45 20.66
C SER A 167 -32.11 17.13 19.45
N ILE A 168 -31.61 17.33 18.22
CA ILE A 168 -32.25 16.86 16.98
C ILE A 168 -31.91 15.38 16.78
N LEU A 169 -32.77 14.50 17.30
CA LEU A 169 -32.54 13.05 17.41
C LEU A 169 -32.35 12.29 16.07
N SER A 170 -32.71 12.91 14.94
CA SER A 170 -32.57 12.31 13.61
C SER A 170 -31.21 12.55 12.95
N LEU A 171 -30.37 13.43 13.51
CA LEU A 171 -29.12 13.83 12.88
C LEU A 171 -28.14 12.67 12.77
N ARG A 172 -27.52 12.57 11.60
CA ARG A 172 -26.41 11.66 11.29
C ARG A 172 -25.12 12.41 10.97
N ARG A 173 -25.20 13.63 10.44
CA ARG A 173 -24.04 14.45 10.09
C ARG A 173 -24.19 15.87 10.65
N VAL A 174 -23.16 16.34 11.33
CA VAL A 174 -23.07 17.70 11.85
C VAL A 174 -21.79 18.35 11.34
N GLU A 175 -21.92 19.57 10.84
CA GLU A 175 -20.79 20.40 10.40
C GLU A 175 -20.86 21.75 11.11
N VAL A 176 -19.77 22.17 11.74
CA VAL A 176 -19.64 23.47 12.40
C VAL A 176 -18.47 24.20 11.78
N TRP A 177 -18.76 25.34 11.18
CA TRP A 177 -17.81 26.30 10.62
C TRP A 177 -17.85 27.53 11.52
N ALA A 178 -16.73 27.88 12.14
CA ALA A 178 -16.67 29.07 12.97
C ALA A 178 -15.36 29.84 12.85
N ASP A 179 -15.43 31.16 12.70
CA ASP A 179 -14.20 31.97 12.59
C ASP A 179 -13.52 32.07 13.96
N GLU A 180 -14.29 32.33 15.03
CA GLU A 180 -13.79 32.47 16.40
C GLU A 180 -14.55 31.59 17.41
N LEU A 181 -13.80 30.91 18.29
CA LEU A 181 -14.32 30.26 19.49
C LEU A 181 -13.92 31.08 20.73
N ALA A 182 -14.90 31.48 21.54
CA ALA A 182 -14.61 32.07 22.84
C ALA A 182 -14.10 30.99 23.82
N GLU A 183 -13.20 31.38 24.75
CA GLU A 183 -12.65 30.48 25.78
C GLU A 183 -13.77 29.73 26.54
N ILE A 184 -13.64 28.40 26.61
CA ILE A 184 -14.67 27.50 27.13
C ILE A 184 -14.60 27.47 28.67
N GLY A 185 -15.13 28.52 29.28
CA GLY A 185 -15.19 28.68 30.73
C GLY A 185 -16.47 28.12 31.36
N LYS A 186 -16.70 26.80 31.32
CA LYS A 186 -17.47 26.01 32.35
C LYS A 186 -17.80 24.58 31.89
N LEU A 187 -17.43 23.61 32.72
CA LEU A 187 -17.89 22.23 32.67
C LEU A 187 -19.42 22.16 32.83
N CYS A 188 -20.11 21.58 31.86
CA CYS A 188 -21.56 21.33 31.93
C CYS A 188 -21.79 19.83 32.20
N THR A 189 -22.11 19.47 33.45
CA THR A 189 -22.35 18.08 33.91
C THR A 189 -23.77 17.59 33.61
N VAL A 190 -24.23 17.75 32.37
CA VAL A 190 -25.61 17.39 32.00
C VAL A 190 -25.69 15.93 31.57
N ALA A 191 -26.76 15.24 31.97
CA ALA A 191 -27.06 13.87 31.55
C ALA A 191 -27.20 13.78 30.02
N VAL A 192 -26.42 12.90 29.41
CA VAL A 192 -26.24 12.84 27.95
C VAL A 192 -27.21 11.87 27.31
N ILE A 193 -28.02 12.37 26.36
CA ILE A 193 -28.81 11.53 25.46
C ILE A 193 -27.88 11.05 24.35
N PRO A 194 -27.74 9.73 24.13
CA PRO A 194 -26.90 9.21 23.04
C PRO A 194 -27.38 9.73 21.68
N SER A 195 -26.50 10.38 20.93
CA SER A 195 -26.82 10.89 19.59
C SER A 195 -26.70 9.79 18.53
N LYS A 196 -27.42 9.95 17.40
CA LYS A 196 -27.25 9.12 16.20
C LYS A 196 -26.22 9.67 15.21
N VAL A 197 -25.45 10.67 15.63
CA VAL A 197 -24.47 11.34 14.76
C VAL A 197 -23.33 10.36 14.45
N GLU A 198 -23.15 10.07 13.17
CA GLU A 198 -22.10 9.23 12.63
C GLU A 198 -20.91 10.05 12.09
N GLN A 199 -21.14 11.33 11.74
CA GLN A 199 -20.13 12.21 11.17
C GLN A 199 -20.16 13.57 11.86
N PHE A 200 -19.02 14.00 12.39
CA PHE A 200 -18.83 15.33 12.96
C PHE A 200 -17.64 16.01 12.30
N ILE A 201 -17.89 17.18 11.71
CA ILE A 201 -16.89 18.01 11.05
C ILE A 201 -16.90 19.36 11.74
N MET A 202 -15.74 19.81 12.17
CA MET A 202 -15.55 21.11 12.78
C MET A 202 -14.38 21.79 12.09
N SER A 203 -14.61 22.94 11.48
CA SER A 203 -13.57 23.75 10.87
C SER A 203 -13.62 25.11 11.53
N THR A 204 -12.53 25.50 12.18
CA THR A 204 -12.44 26.79 12.86
C THR A 204 -11.15 27.50 12.55
N CYS A 205 -11.19 28.82 12.38
CA CYS A 205 -9.97 29.61 12.20
C CYS A 205 -9.22 29.82 13.53
N SER A 206 -9.92 29.75 14.66
CA SER A 206 -9.33 29.65 16.00
C SER A 206 -8.98 28.22 16.38
N THR A 207 -7.95 28.05 17.21
CA THR A 207 -7.53 26.74 17.72
C THR A 207 -8.55 26.18 18.72
N VAL A 208 -8.90 24.92 18.56
CA VAL A 208 -9.77 24.18 19.48
C VAL A 208 -8.89 23.53 20.54
N GLU A 209 -9.11 23.81 21.83
CA GLU A 209 -8.46 23.01 22.87
C GLU A 209 -9.05 21.60 22.86
N TRP A 210 -8.19 20.60 22.76
CA TRP A 210 -8.64 19.22 22.65
C TRP A 210 -9.43 18.72 23.87
N ASN A 211 -9.19 19.29 25.06
CA ASN A 211 -9.99 19.01 26.26
C ASN A 211 -11.47 19.36 26.07
N ASP A 212 -11.79 20.33 25.23
CA ASP A 212 -13.17 20.73 24.98
C ASP A 212 -13.92 19.67 24.18
N LEU A 213 -13.25 19.06 23.21
CA LEU A 213 -13.80 17.91 22.45
C LEU A 213 -14.00 16.69 23.34
N PHE A 214 -13.14 16.50 24.34
CA PHE A 214 -13.27 15.42 25.31
C PHE A 214 -14.52 15.53 26.17
N TYR A 215 -14.86 16.74 26.60
CA TYR A 215 -16.13 16.99 27.27
C TYR A 215 -17.33 16.68 26.37
N MET A 216 -17.13 16.68 25.05
CA MET A 216 -18.15 16.27 24.08
C MET A 216 -18.15 14.76 23.78
N SER A 217 -17.16 13.99 24.24
CA SER A 217 -17.04 12.56 23.94
C SER A 217 -18.30 11.72 24.23
N PRO A 218 -19.10 11.97 25.29
CA PRO A 218 -20.30 11.20 25.53
C PRO A 218 -21.38 11.38 24.44
N TYR A 219 -21.33 12.47 23.68
CA TYR A 219 -22.25 12.72 22.56
C TYR A 219 -21.87 11.95 21.30
N PHE A 220 -20.66 11.41 21.25
CA PHE A 220 -20.02 10.91 20.04
C PHE A 220 -19.88 9.39 19.98
N VAL A 221 -20.68 8.66 20.77
CA VAL A 221 -20.65 7.19 20.86
C VAL A 221 -20.75 6.49 19.49
N ASN A 222 -21.49 7.08 18.54
CA ASN A 222 -21.74 6.52 17.21
C ASN A 222 -20.88 7.14 16.11
N ILE A 223 -19.94 8.03 16.44
CA ILE A 223 -19.13 8.69 15.42
C ILE A 223 -18.23 7.68 14.72
N ARG A 224 -18.30 7.71 13.38
CA ARG A 224 -17.41 7.00 12.46
C ARG A 224 -16.38 7.91 11.82
N LEU A 225 -16.73 9.19 11.63
CA LEU A 225 -15.86 10.23 11.07
C LEU A 225 -15.80 11.43 12.02
N LEU A 226 -14.60 11.76 12.49
CA LEU A 226 -14.31 12.98 13.23
C LEU A 226 -13.31 13.80 12.42
N SER A 227 -13.66 15.03 12.05
CA SER A 227 -12.78 15.95 11.31
C SER A 227 -12.69 17.29 12.04
N ILE A 228 -11.48 17.73 12.40
CA ILE A 228 -11.26 18.95 13.19
C ILE A 228 -10.18 19.81 12.52
N GLY A 229 -10.52 21.06 12.20
CA GLY A 229 -9.74 21.96 11.35
C GLY A 229 -8.67 22.81 12.05
N SER A 230 -8.59 22.87 13.38
CA SER A 230 -7.47 23.56 14.03
C SER A 230 -7.32 23.10 15.47
N ILE A 231 -6.20 22.44 15.78
CA ILE A 231 -5.90 21.95 17.13
C ILE A 231 -4.58 22.54 17.59
N SER A 232 -4.59 23.18 18.76
CA SER A 232 -3.38 23.67 19.42
C SER A 232 -2.81 22.66 20.41
N ASN A 233 -1.50 22.74 20.60
CA ASN A 233 -0.78 22.01 21.63
C ASN A 233 -1.16 22.54 23.01
N ASN A 234 -1.90 21.75 23.79
CA ASN A 234 -2.09 22.04 25.21
C ASN A 234 -1.36 20.95 26.01
N GLN A 235 -0.37 21.35 26.82
CA GLN A 235 0.54 20.45 27.58
C GLN A 235 -0.16 19.58 28.65
N LYS A 236 -1.50 19.59 28.70
CA LYS A 236 -2.28 18.82 29.66
C LYS A 236 -2.33 17.36 29.22
N SER A 237 -2.24 16.44 30.18
CA SER A 237 -2.36 15.01 29.94
C SER A 237 -3.70 14.69 29.26
N MET A 238 -3.65 13.82 28.25
CA MET A 238 -4.85 13.34 27.57
C MET A 238 -5.76 12.60 28.55
N PRO A 239 -7.02 13.04 28.76
CA PRO A 239 -8.02 12.17 29.37
C PRO A 239 -8.30 10.96 28.48
N SER A 240 -8.80 9.86 29.05
CA SER A 240 -9.08 8.64 28.26
C SER A 240 -10.24 8.88 27.30
N PHE A 241 -9.95 8.91 25.99
CA PHE A 241 -10.97 8.99 24.92
C PHE A 241 -11.33 7.58 24.54
N ILE A 242 -12.61 7.23 24.58
CA ILE A 242 -13.03 5.91 24.10
C ILE A 242 -14.16 6.12 23.10
N CYS A 243 -13.80 6.18 21.82
CA CYS A 243 -14.76 6.15 20.72
C CYS A 243 -14.64 4.81 19.99
N HIS A 244 -15.45 3.83 20.41
CA HIS A 244 -15.40 2.47 19.89
C HIS A 244 -15.74 2.35 18.41
N ASN A 245 -16.41 3.35 17.83
CA ASN A 245 -16.89 3.31 16.44
C ASN A 245 -16.09 4.21 15.48
N LEU A 246 -15.10 4.96 15.99
CA LEU A 246 -14.35 5.92 15.18
C LEU A 246 -13.44 5.20 14.19
N HIS A 247 -13.80 5.26 12.91
CA HIS A 247 -13.03 4.64 11.82
C HIS A 247 -12.10 5.63 11.13
N THR A 248 -12.51 6.90 11.02
CA THR A 248 -11.76 7.95 10.33
C THR A 248 -11.60 9.15 11.25
N LEU A 249 -10.36 9.56 11.48
CA LEU A 249 -9.99 10.75 12.22
C LEU A 249 -9.23 11.69 11.29
N SER A 250 -9.67 12.92 11.16
CA SER A 250 -9.03 13.98 10.37
C SER A 250 -8.73 15.16 11.27
N LEU A 251 -7.48 15.61 11.30
CA LEU A 251 -6.96 16.63 12.20
C LEU A 251 -6.10 17.60 11.42
N GLU A 252 -6.39 18.89 11.54
CA GLU A 252 -5.50 19.96 11.11
C GLU A 252 -4.79 20.52 12.35
N LEU A 253 -3.47 20.35 12.34
CA LEU A 253 -2.57 20.50 13.46
C LEU A 253 -1.82 21.84 13.37
N HIS A 254 -1.80 22.58 14.47
CA HIS A 254 -0.94 23.74 14.64
C HIS A 254 0.03 23.49 15.79
N GLU A 255 1.30 23.25 15.46
CA GLU A 255 2.41 23.11 16.43
C GLU A 255 2.21 21.96 17.43
N VAL A 256 1.57 20.87 17.00
CA VAL A 256 1.29 19.70 17.85
C VAL A 256 2.45 18.70 17.82
N SER A 257 2.96 18.32 18.99
CA SER A 257 4.03 17.32 19.08
C SER A 257 3.59 15.93 18.60
N PHE A 258 4.48 15.20 17.95
CA PHE A 258 4.18 13.84 17.47
C PHE A 258 3.78 12.85 18.58
N ASN A 259 4.41 12.97 19.77
CA ASN A 259 4.08 12.12 20.92
C ASN A 259 2.60 12.26 21.33
N TRP A 260 2.03 13.46 21.19
CA TRP A 260 0.62 13.70 21.45
C TRP A 260 -0.28 12.96 20.45
N ILE A 261 0.07 12.98 19.16
CA ILE A 261 -0.65 12.24 18.11
C ILE A 261 -0.59 10.74 18.40
N ALA A 262 0.58 10.25 18.82
CA ALA A 262 0.76 8.85 19.15
C ALA A 262 -0.11 8.41 20.34
N GLN A 263 -0.18 9.24 21.39
CA GLN A 263 -1.06 9.01 22.53
C GLN A 263 -2.53 9.03 22.11
N LEU A 264 -2.97 10.02 21.32
CA LEU A 264 -4.33 10.11 20.82
C LEU A 264 -4.75 8.85 20.05
N VAL A 265 -3.96 8.44 19.07
CA VAL A 265 -4.29 7.29 18.24
C VAL A 265 -4.29 6.00 19.06
N ALA A 266 -3.40 5.86 20.04
CA ALA A 266 -3.40 4.72 20.96
C ALA A 266 -4.69 4.61 21.80
N THR A 267 -5.41 5.71 22.02
CA THR A 267 -6.73 5.69 22.69
C THR A 267 -7.88 5.26 21.77
N ILE A 268 -7.64 5.12 20.45
CA ILE A 268 -8.68 4.80 19.46
C ILE A 268 -8.36 3.45 18.80
N PRO A 269 -8.66 2.31 19.46
CA PRO A 269 -8.25 0.99 19.01
C PRO A 269 -8.93 0.51 17.71
N CYS A 270 -9.96 1.22 17.25
CA CYS A 270 -10.71 0.88 16.03
C CYS A 270 -10.41 1.82 14.85
N LEU A 271 -9.44 2.73 15.00
CA LEU A 271 -9.10 3.68 13.96
C LEU A 271 -8.57 2.95 12.72
N LYS A 272 -9.18 3.22 11.56
CA LYS A 272 -8.79 2.64 10.26
C LYS A 272 -8.09 3.66 9.38
N LYS A 273 -8.45 4.93 9.50
CA LYS A 273 -7.94 6.03 8.68
C LYS A 273 -7.61 7.23 9.57
N LEU A 274 -6.39 7.72 9.47
CA LEU A 274 -5.94 8.95 10.11
C LEU A 274 -5.59 9.96 9.02
N GLU A 275 -6.08 11.18 9.08
CA GLU A 275 -5.68 12.29 8.20
C GLU A 275 -5.12 13.40 9.08
N LEU A 276 -3.90 13.85 8.78
CA LEU A 276 -3.20 14.90 9.49
C LEU A 276 -2.85 15.99 8.49
N TYR A 277 -3.24 17.22 8.77
CA TYR A 277 -2.94 18.43 7.98
C TYR A 277 -2.14 19.40 8.86
N GLY A 278 -1.27 20.25 8.31
CA GLY A 278 -0.67 21.38 9.05
C GLY A 278 0.84 21.30 9.33
N LEU A 279 1.33 22.11 10.27
CA LEU A 279 2.75 22.27 10.63
C LEU A 279 3.07 21.42 11.88
N VAL A 280 4.04 20.52 11.77
CA VAL A 280 4.63 19.83 12.94
C VAL A 280 6.04 20.39 13.14
N ASP A 281 6.45 20.53 14.40
CA ASP A 281 7.81 20.94 14.74
C ASP A 281 8.86 20.03 14.04
N ASP A 282 9.90 20.67 13.51
CA ASP A 282 10.94 20.01 12.68
C ASP A 282 11.65 18.85 13.40
N GLU A 283 11.71 18.89 14.73
CA GLU A 283 12.36 17.86 15.55
C GLU A 283 11.47 16.62 15.80
N GLY A 284 10.14 16.75 15.70
CA GLY A 284 9.19 15.73 16.13
C GLY A 284 8.69 14.79 15.02
N PHE A 285 8.62 15.26 13.77
CA PHE A 285 8.01 14.48 12.67
C PHE A 285 8.99 13.60 11.88
N ILE A 286 10.29 13.68 12.14
CA ILE A 286 11.25 12.73 11.58
C ILE A 286 10.81 11.33 11.98
N ILE A 287 10.54 10.46 10.99
CA ILE A 287 10.09 9.09 11.24
C ILE A 287 11.10 8.40 12.17
N ASN A 288 10.69 8.27 13.43
CA ASN A 288 11.51 7.77 14.53
C ASN A 288 10.81 6.58 15.20
N GLN A 289 11.34 6.12 16.33
CA GLN A 289 10.77 5.01 17.09
C GLN A 289 9.31 5.27 17.55
N GLY A 290 8.88 6.53 17.63
CA GLY A 290 7.51 6.90 17.95
C GLY A 290 6.49 6.38 16.93
N TRP A 291 6.79 6.45 15.63
CA TRP A 291 5.92 5.89 14.59
C TRP A 291 5.81 4.38 14.70
N THR A 292 6.94 3.72 15.01
CA THR A 292 6.95 2.28 15.28
C THR A 292 6.02 1.92 16.43
N HIS A 293 6.07 2.70 17.53
CA HIS A 293 5.20 2.52 18.67
C HIS A 293 3.73 2.75 18.31
N LEU A 294 3.43 3.77 17.50
CA LEU A 294 2.10 4.09 16.99
C LEU A 294 1.50 2.91 16.23
N PHE A 295 2.21 2.41 15.22
CA PHE A 295 1.74 1.29 14.38
C PHE A 295 1.56 0.00 15.19
N LYS A 296 2.46 -0.27 16.15
CA LYS A 296 2.31 -1.41 17.06
C LYS A 296 1.08 -1.26 17.96
N SER A 297 0.77 -0.05 18.41
CA SER A 297 -0.34 0.23 19.33
C SER A 297 -1.70 0.31 18.63
N THR A 298 -1.73 0.51 17.31
CA THR A 298 -2.96 0.59 16.51
C THR A 298 -2.93 -0.32 15.28
N PRO A 299 -3.03 -1.64 15.47
CA PRO A 299 -2.97 -2.61 14.38
C PRO A 299 -4.14 -2.51 13.39
N THR A 300 -5.23 -1.81 13.76
CA THR A 300 -6.38 -1.58 12.88
C THR A 300 -6.18 -0.45 11.89
N LEU A 301 -5.14 0.38 12.06
CA LEU A 301 -4.88 1.52 11.21
C LEU A 301 -4.48 1.00 9.83
N VAL A 302 -5.23 1.38 8.80
CA VAL A 302 -5.05 0.94 7.40
C VAL A 302 -4.51 2.06 6.53
N ARG A 303 -4.81 3.32 6.85
CA ARG A 303 -4.35 4.49 6.08
C ARG A 303 -3.97 5.65 6.98
N ILE A 304 -2.87 6.32 6.65
CA ILE A 304 -2.50 7.61 7.24
C ILE A 304 -2.27 8.60 6.11
N PHE A 305 -3.07 9.66 6.06
CA PHE A 305 -2.86 10.80 5.19
C PHE A 305 -2.12 11.85 6.00
N VAL A 306 -1.01 12.36 5.46
CA VAL A 306 -0.15 13.31 6.13
C VAL A 306 0.14 14.43 5.15
N SER A 307 -0.68 15.48 5.19
CA SER A 307 -0.49 16.71 4.44
C SER A 307 0.24 17.71 5.32
N LEU A 308 1.56 17.54 5.44
CA LEU A 308 2.36 18.49 6.19
C LEU A 308 2.92 19.58 5.30
N SER A 309 2.75 20.82 5.75
CA SER A 309 3.71 21.87 5.44
C SER A 309 4.95 21.54 6.26
N VAL A 310 6.03 21.10 5.62
CA VAL A 310 7.32 20.99 6.30
C VAL A 310 8.24 21.93 5.56
N GLU A 311 8.82 22.88 6.29
CA GLU A 311 9.79 23.84 5.76
C GLU A 311 11.12 23.16 5.36
N GLN A 312 11.25 21.84 5.56
CA GLN A 312 12.39 21.04 5.14
C GLN A 312 12.34 20.73 3.63
N GLY A 313 13.48 20.99 2.98
CA GLY A 313 13.65 20.74 1.55
C GLY A 313 13.34 19.31 1.11
N ARG A 314 13.08 19.12 -0.19
CA ARG A 314 12.77 17.82 -0.82
C ARG A 314 13.73 16.69 -0.42
N GLU A 315 14.99 17.01 -0.13
CA GLU A 315 16.06 16.06 0.19
C GLU A 315 15.83 15.27 1.49
N SER A 316 15.20 15.86 2.50
CA SER A 316 14.95 15.17 3.78
C SER A 316 14.07 13.92 3.62
N TYR A 317 13.13 13.93 2.67
CA TYR A 317 12.16 12.85 2.45
C TYR A 317 12.67 11.71 1.56
N GLN A 318 13.66 12.02 0.72
CA GLN A 318 14.40 11.03 -0.04
C GLN A 318 15.51 10.37 0.79
N SER A 319 15.69 10.79 2.05
CA SER A 319 16.63 10.15 2.97
C SER A 319 16.38 8.65 3.00
N GLU A 320 17.38 7.89 2.55
CA GLU A 320 17.36 6.43 2.51
C GLU A 320 17.08 5.85 3.91
N LYS A 321 17.47 6.57 4.96
CA LYS A 321 17.16 6.22 6.36
C LYS A 321 15.66 6.22 6.64
N ILE A 322 14.92 7.21 6.15
CA ILE A 322 13.46 7.29 6.29
C ILE A 322 12.79 6.21 5.46
N GLN A 323 13.21 6.05 4.21
CA GLN A 323 12.67 5.03 3.30
C GLN A 323 12.94 3.61 3.83
N ALA A 324 14.12 3.35 4.40
CA ALA A 324 14.44 2.07 5.02
C ALA A 324 13.53 1.75 6.20
N ILE A 325 13.27 2.73 7.08
CA ILE A 325 12.35 2.52 8.21
C ILE A 325 10.92 2.27 7.72
N LEU A 326 10.46 3.02 6.72
CA LEU A 326 9.14 2.81 6.14
C LEU A 326 9.01 1.44 5.46
N ARG A 327 10.05 0.99 4.76
CA ARG A 327 10.11 -0.35 4.16
C ARG A 327 10.04 -1.46 5.21
N ILE A 328 10.59 -1.27 6.42
CA ILE A 328 10.43 -2.22 7.55
C ILE A 328 8.94 -2.42 7.88
N PHE A 329 8.13 -1.36 7.77
CA PHE A 329 6.68 -1.42 7.98
C PHE A 329 5.89 -1.64 6.69
N ASN A 330 6.59 -1.89 5.58
CA ASN A 330 6.04 -1.99 4.23
C ASN A 330 5.15 -0.79 3.85
N LEU A 331 5.55 0.38 4.34
CA LEU A 331 5.04 1.69 3.99
C LEU A 331 5.87 2.26 2.85
N ASN A 332 5.22 2.98 1.94
CA ASN A 332 5.92 3.71 0.88
C ASN A 332 5.52 5.19 0.95
N LEU A 333 6.52 6.08 1.03
CA LEU A 333 6.31 7.51 0.86
C LEU A 333 6.38 7.82 -0.63
N THR A 334 5.24 8.12 -1.24
CA THR A 334 5.19 8.55 -2.64
C THR A 334 4.89 10.04 -2.70
N CYS A 335 5.80 10.80 -3.30
CA CYS A 335 5.49 12.15 -3.75
C CYS A 335 4.67 12.00 -5.02
N ASN A 336 3.38 12.33 -4.96
CA ASN A 336 2.57 12.36 -6.16
C ASN A 336 2.74 13.74 -6.78
N ASP A 337 3.71 13.86 -7.69
CA ASP A 337 3.91 15.08 -8.49
C ASP A 337 2.90 15.16 -9.66
N ASP A 338 1.99 14.18 -9.76
CA ASP A 338 1.14 13.91 -10.94
C ASP A 338 -0.22 14.62 -10.97
N GLU A 339 -0.53 15.46 -9.99
CA GLU A 339 -1.68 16.37 -10.16
C GLU A 339 -1.18 17.67 -10.80
N ASN A 340 -1.76 18.01 -11.95
CA ASN A 340 -1.77 19.35 -12.55
C ASN A 340 -2.42 20.36 -11.57
N ASP A 341 -1.84 20.50 -10.38
CA ASP A 341 -2.26 21.45 -9.37
C ASP A 341 -1.83 22.82 -9.85
N TYR A 342 -2.77 23.49 -10.52
CA TYR A 342 -2.77 24.91 -10.85
C TYR A 342 -2.57 25.83 -9.62
N TYR A 343 -2.41 25.26 -8.42
CA TYR A 343 -2.12 25.92 -7.15
C TYR A 343 -0.63 26.18 -6.86
N LEU A 344 0.27 25.95 -7.82
CA LEU A 344 1.70 26.29 -7.71
C LEU A 344 2.01 27.79 -7.46
N SER A 345 1.02 28.68 -7.44
CA SER A 345 1.23 30.08 -7.04
C SER A 345 1.22 30.32 -5.53
N HIS A 346 0.70 29.41 -4.70
CA HIS A 346 0.59 29.60 -3.24
C HIS A 346 0.79 28.30 -2.44
N GLY A 347 2.04 27.84 -2.36
CA GLY A 347 2.65 27.55 -1.06
C GLY A 347 2.41 26.24 -0.31
N ASN A 348 1.75 25.19 -0.83
CA ASN A 348 1.72 23.89 -0.13
C ASN A 348 1.86 22.70 -1.10
N VAL A 349 2.86 21.85 -0.89
CA VAL A 349 3.02 20.56 -1.61
C VAL A 349 2.34 19.48 -0.79
N HIS A 350 1.21 18.96 -1.26
CA HIS A 350 0.55 17.82 -0.63
C HIS A 350 1.36 16.54 -0.86
N ARG A 351 1.58 15.74 0.20
CA ARG A 351 2.30 14.47 0.11
C ARG A 351 1.49 13.34 0.74
N TRP A 352 1.70 12.12 0.26
CA TRP A 352 0.81 10.98 0.52
C TRP A 352 1.60 9.81 1.11
N ILE A 353 1.08 9.20 2.18
CA ILE A 353 1.59 7.94 2.72
C ILE A 353 0.53 6.87 2.48
N ASN A 354 0.84 5.83 1.71
CA ASN A 354 -0.07 4.71 1.53
C ASN A 354 0.48 3.49 2.26
N MET A 355 -0.26 2.97 3.23
CA MET A 355 0.13 1.76 3.93
C MET A 355 -0.32 0.57 3.11
N ASN A 356 0.51 0.12 2.16
CA ASN A 356 0.19 -1.00 1.26
C ASN A 356 0.53 -2.36 1.89
N ASN A 357 0.07 -2.63 3.11
CA ASN A 357 0.28 -3.95 3.72
C ASN A 357 -0.63 -4.98 3.08
N ARG A 358 -0.10 -5.59 2.02
CA ARG A 358 -0.67 -6.75 1.36
C ARG A 358 0.06 -7.98 1.86
N CYS A 359 -0.71 -9.02 2.18
CA CYS A 359 -0.20 -10.34 2.48
C CYS A 359 0.71 -10.79 1.34
N LEU A 360 1.94 -11.15 1.68
CA LEU A 360 2.96 -11.65 0.78
C LEU A 360 2.52 -12.90 0.02
N PHE A 361 1.47 -13.61 0.44
CA PHE A 361 1.03 -14.82 -0.26
C PHE A 361 -0.18 -14.59 -1.17
N CYS A 362 -1.19 -13.86 -0.70
CA CYS A 362 -2.44 -13.69 -1.45
C CYS A 362 -2.70 -12.27 -1.96
N GLY A 363 -1.81 -11.31 -1.67
CA GLY A 363 -1.97 -9.91 -2.04
C GLY A 363 -3.13 -9.17 -1.34
N LYS A 364 -3.92 -9.84 -0.49
CA LYS A 364 -5.00 -9.22 0.29
C LYS A 364 -4.43 -8.34 1.40
N TRP A 365 -5.16 -7.29 1.76
CA TRP A 365 -4.84 -6.45 2.90
C TRP A 365 -4.60 -7.27 4.18
N ALA A 366 -3.48 -7.02 4.85
CA ALA A 366 -3.08 -7.72 6.06
C ALA A 366 -2.41 -6.75 7.04
N THR A 367 -2.60 -6.97 8.34
CA THR A 367 -1.95 -6.17 9.40
C THR A 367 -0.50 -6.56 9.61
N THR A 368 -0.07 -7.69 9.06
CA THR A 368 1.29 -8.22 9.04
C THR A 368 1.65 -8.64 7.61
N VAL A 369 2.91 -9.03 7.38
CA VAL A 369 3.37 -9.52 6.06
C VAL A 369 2.60 -10.78 5.60
N CYS A 370 1.93 -11.52 6.49
CA CYS A 370 1.14 -12.71 6.16
C CYS A 370 -0.23 -12.70 6.86
N CYS A 371 -1.32 -12.75 6.10
CA CYS A 371 -2.67 -12.83 6.68
C CYS A 371 -2.92 -14.18 7.35
N LEU A 372 -3.90 -14.24 8.27
CA LEU A 372 -4.23 -15.45 9.04
C LEU A 372 -4.50 -16.67 8.16
N SER A 373 -5.25 -16.51 7.06
CA SER A 373 -5.56 -17.62 6.14
C SER A 373 -4.31 -18.15 5.43
N CYS A 374 -3.36 -17.29 5.07
CA CYS A 374 -2.12 -17.74 4.43
C CYS A 374 -1.15 -18.37 5.43
N ARG A 375 -1.27 -18.06 6.73
CA ARG A 375 -0.46 -18.68 7.78
C ARG A 375 -0.77 -20.18 7.95
N GLU A 376 -1.95 -20.63 7.53
CA GLU A 376 -2.39 -22.02 7.57
C GLU A 376 -1.94 -22.84 6.34
N MET A 377 -1.30 -22.21 5.35
CA MET A 377 -0.82 -22.93 4.16
C MET A 377 0.28 -23.93 4.54
N SER A 378 0.35 -25.05 3.80
CA SER A 378 1.49 -25.96 3.95
C SER A 378 2.78 -25.28 3.51
N ARG A 379 3.91 -25.68 4.10
CA ARG A 379 5.25 -25.16 3.75
C ARG A 379 5.51 -25.22 2.23
N SER A 380 5.18 -26.34 1.59
CA SER A 380 5.30 -26.49 0.13
C SER A 380 4.49 -25.43 -0.61
N ALA A 381 3.20 -25.29 -0.27
CA ALA A 381 2.31 -24.33 -0.94
C ALA A 381 2.77 -22.88 -0.74
N MET A 382 3.35 -22.56 0.43
CA MET A 382 3.97 -21.26 0.67
C MET A 382 5.13 -21.00 -0.29
N PHE A 383 6.09 -21.93 -0.41
CA PHE A 383 7.23 -21.76 -1.32
C PHE A 383 6.84 -21.77 -2.80
N ASP A 384 5.84 -22.55 -3.20
CA ASP A 384 5.29 -22.51 -4.55
C ASP A 384 4.70 -21.13 -4.86
N THR A 385 3.97 -20.54 -3.89
CA THR A 385 3.40 -19.20 -4.02
C THR A 385 4.48 -18.12 -4.09
N LEU A 386 5.52 -18.20 -3.24
CA LEU A 386 6.66 -17.27 -3.28
C LEU A 386 7.39 -17.35 -4.62
N LEU A 387 7.59 -18.56 -5.16
CA LEU A 387 8.23 -18.73 -6.45
C LEU A 387 7.39 -18.13 -7.60
N ILE A 388 6.06 -18.24 -7.55
CA ILE A 388 5.17 -17.55 -8.51
C ILE A 388 5.36 -16.04 -8.45
N GLN A 389 5.54 -15.47 -7.25
CA GLN A 389 5.78 -14.03 -7.12
C GLN A 389 7.14 -13.60 -7.64
N PHE A 390 8.20 -14.34 -7.34
CA PHE A 390 9.51 -14.10 -7.94
C PHE A 390 9.45 -14.21 -9.46
N ASN A 391 8.74 -15.20 -10.00
CA ASN A 391 8.56 -15.35 -11.44
C ASN A 391 7.88 -14.11 -12.05
N ASN A 392 6.81 -13.61 -11.44
CA ASN A 392 6.14 -12.38 -11.88
C ASN A 392 7.07 -11.16 -11.81
N ALA A 393 7.84 -11.01 -10.73
CA ALA A 393 8.83 -9.97 -10.57
C ALA A 393 9.92 -10.05 -11.67
N SER A 394 10.34 -11.26 -12.07
CA SER A 394 11.36 -11.50 -13.11
C SER A 394 10.98 -11.02 -14.52
N ILE A 395 9.70 -10.69 -14.74
CA ILE A 395 9.16 -10.24 -16.02
C ILE A 395 9.09 -8.71 -16.09
N ALA A 396 9.15 -8.02 -14.95
CA ALA A 396 9.09 -6.56 -14.89
C ALA A 396 10.36 -5.89 -15.43
N ASP A 397 10.24 -4.65 -15.91
CA ASP A 397 11.38 -3.87 -16.38
C ASP A 397 12.38 -3.59 -15.24
N ASP A 398 11.88 -3.40 -14.01
CA ASP A 398 12.66 -3.20 -12.78
C ASP A 398 12.81 -4.50 -11.97
N TYR A 399 12.86 -5.66 -12.63
CA TYR A 399 12.80 -6.98 -12.02
C TYR A 399 13.69 -7.15 -10.77
N TYR A 400 14.92 -6.62 -10.82
CA TYR A 400 15.88 -6.79 -9.74
C TYR A 400 15.40 -6.09 -8.45
N ASN A 401 14.85 -4.88 -8.55
CA ASN A 401 14.31 -4.17 -7.39
C ASN A 401 13.11 -4.93 -6.81
N GLN A 402 12.24 -5.47 -7.66
CA GLN A 402 11.09 -6.26 -7.19
C GLN A 402 11.52 -7.56 -6.50
N ILE A 403 12.47 -8.30 -7.08
CA ILE A 403 13.05 -9.50 -6.46
C ILE A 403 13.68 -9.13 -5.11
N LYS A 404 14.43 -8.02 -5.03
CA LYS A 404 15.07 -7.57 -3.79
C LYS A 404 14.03 -7.24 -2.70
N ILE A 405 12.95 -6.53 -3.05
CA ILE A 405 11.86 -6.21 -2.12
C ILE A 405 11.19 -7.48 -1.60
N ILE A 406 10.84 -8.42 -2.49
CA ILE A 406 10.21 -9.69 -2.09
C ILE A 406 11.13 -10.47 -1.16
N SER A 407 12.43 -10.61 -1.50
CA SER A 407 13.42 -11.28 -0.65
C SER A 407 13.51 -10.66 0.74
N GLN A 408 13.60 -9.33 0.83
CA GLN A 408 13.64 -8.61 2.11
C GLN A 408 12.35 -8.82 2.93
N GLN A 409 11.19 -8.83 2.29
CA GLN A 409 9.92 -9.13 2.96
C GLN A 409 9.90 -10.55 3.53
N ILE A 410 10.38 -11.56 2.78
CA ILE A 410 10.47 -12.94 3.26
C ILE A 410 11.46 -13.06 4.44
N GLU A 411 12.59 -12.35 4.41
CA GLU A 411 13.57 -12.39 5.50
C GLU A 411 13.00 -11.90 6.84
N THR A 412 12.02 -10.99 6.82
CA THR A 412 11.31 -10.57 8.05
C THR A 412 10.45 -11.69 8.67
N LEU A 413 10.24 -12.79 7.94
CA LEU A 413 9.41 -13.92 8.35
C LEU A 413 10.29 -15.12 8.77
N GLU A 414 10.94 -15.00 9.93
CA GLU A 414 11.86 -16.04 10.47
C GLU A 414 11.26 -17.46 10.46
N TRP A 415 9.94 -17.58 10.65
CA TRP A 415 9.23 -18.86 10.69
C TRP A 415 9.09 -19.55 9.32
N ILE A 416 9.23 -18.82 8.19
CA ILE A 416 9.22 -19.40 6.84
C ILE A 416 10.59 -19.96 6.48
N LEU A 417 11.65 -19.31 6.96
CA LEU A 417 13.03 -19.63 6.61
C LEU A 417 13.82 -20.30 7.76
N PRO A 418 13.28 -21.31 8.49
CA PRO A 418 14.11 -22.01 9.45
C PRO A 418 15.28 -22.68 8.71
N PRO A 419 16.46 -22.82 9.36
CA PRO A 419 17.60 -23.52 8.78
C PRO A 419 17.22 -24.91 8.28
N ILE A 420 17.71 -25.29 7.10
CA ILE A 420 17.50 -26.64 6.57
C ILE A 420 18.38 -27.60 7.37
N ARG A 421 17.76 -28.64 7.94
CA ARG A 421 18.49 -29.78 8.51
C ARG A 421 18.78 -30.76 7.38
N PHE A 422 19.91 -30.57 6.71
CA PHE A 422 20.33 -31.39 5.59
C PHE A 422 21.38 -32.41 6.04
N THR A 423 21.06 -33.69 5.90
CA THR A 423 21.99 -34.80 6.16
C THR A 423 22.07 -35.63 4.88
N PRO A 424 23.11 -35.42 4.05
CA PRO A 424 23.15 -36.01 2.73
C PRO A 424 23.32 -37.52 2.79
N VAL A 425 22.59 -38.24 1.93
CA VAL A 425 22.90 -39.62 1.56
C VAL A 425 24.18 -39.60 0.74
N THR A 426 25.18 -40.41 1.11
CA THR A 426 26.50 -40.44 0.43
C THR A 426 26.78 -41.75 -0.30
N TYR A 427 25.98 -42.79 -0.03
CA TYR A 427 26.15 -44.13 -0.59
C TYR A 427 24.98 -44.52 -1.48
N PHE A 428 25.29 -45.18 -2.58
CA PHE A 428 24.32 -45.72 -3.52
C PHE A 428 23.61 -46.92 -2.89
N ASP A 429 22.30 -46.90 -2.93
CA ASP A 429 21.44 -48.01 -2.52
C ASP A 429 20.56 -48.40 -3.70
N PRO A 430 20.74 -49.60 -4.30
CA PRO A 430 19.97 -50.02 -5.48
C PRO A 430 18.48 -50.25 -5.22
N THR A 431 18.04 -50.31 -3.95
CA THR A 431 16.63 -50.44 -3.60
C THR A 431 15.89 -49.10 -3.60
N VAL A 432 16.64 -48.00 -3.44
CA VAL A 432 16.11 -46.62 -3.38
C VAL A 432 16.47 -45.83 -4.64
N HIS A 433 17.68 -46.04 -5.16
CA HIS A 433 18.27 -45.22 -6.21
C HIS A 433 18.32 -45.95 -7.55
N LYS A 434 18.03 -45.21 -8.62
CA LYS A 434 18.13 -45.67 -10.00
C LYS A 434 19.35 -45.04 -10.67
N ILE A 435 20.14 -45.84 -11.39
CA ILE A 435 21.35 -45.36 -12.07
C ILE A 435 20.96 -44.64 -13.37
N ASP A 436 21.44 -43.42 -13.54
CA ASP A 436 21.34 -42.68 -14.80
C ASP A 436 22.32 -43.26 -15.83
N GLN A 437 21.79 -43.90 -16.88
CA GLN A 437 22.61 -44.62 -17.85
C GLN A 437 23.40 -43.68 -18.77
N ASP A 438 22.83 -42.53 -19.14
CA ASP A 438 23.54 -41.55 -19.98
C ASP A 438 24.66 -40.91 -19.15
N ALA A 439 24.36 -40.45 -17.94
CA ALA A 439 25.35 -39.88 -17.03
C ALA A 439 26.47 -40.85 -16.66
N LYS A 440 26.18 -42.16 -16.57
CA LYS A 440 27.20 -43.20 -16.34
C LYS A 440 28.28 -43.22 -17.44
N LEU A 441 27.91 -42.98 -18.69
CA LEU A 441 28.88 -42.87 -19.79
C LEU A 441 29.75 -41.62 -19.65
N TYR A 442 29.15 -40.52 -19.20
CA TYR A 442 29.83 -39.26 -18.96
C TYR A 442 30.79 -39.30 -17.77
N VAL A 443 30.44 -40.00 -16.69
CA VAL A 443 31.26 -40.06 -15.46
C VAL A 443 32.63 -40.69 -15.71
N GLN A 444 32.73 -41.60 -16.68
CA GLN A 444 34.00 -42.21 -17.12
C GLN A 444 34.99 -41.17 -17.68
N LYS A 445 34.47 -40.03 -18.14
CA LYS A 445 35.23 -38.89 -18.66
C LYS A 445 35.46 -37.80 -17.62
N ALA A 446 35.03 -37.99 -16.37
CA ALA A 446 35.27 -37.04 -15.28
C ALA A 446 36.66 -37.21 -14.66
N SER A 447 36.94 -36.44 -13.60
CA SER A 447 38.19 -36.52 -12.83
C SER A 447 38.28 -37.85 -12.06
N LEU A 448 39.51 -38.32 -11.81
CA LEU A 448 39.77 -39.67 -11.27
C LEU A 448 39.11 -39.92 -9.91
N ASP A 449 38.96 -38.89 -9.08
CA ASP A 449 38.35 -38.92 -7.76
C ASP A 449 36.86 -39.34 -7.77
N VAL A 450 36.18 -39.22 -8.92
CA VAL A 450 34.73 -39.48 -9.03
C VAL A 450 34.35 -40.51 -10.08
N ARG A 451 35.29 -41.06 -10.85
CA ARG A 451 34.99 -42.03 -11.94
C ARG A 451 34.33 -43.33 -11.45
N ASN A 452 34.57 -43.70 -10.20
CA ASN A 452 34.01 -44.89 -9.57
C ASN A 452 32.66 -44.63 -8.88
N MET A 453 32.19 -43.37 -8.86
CA MET A 453 30.91 -43.01 -8.26
C MET A 453 29.74 -43.37 -9.19
N VAL A 454 28.56 -43.55 -8.59
CA VAL A 454 27.33 -43.93 -9.27
C VAL A 454 26.47 -42.69 -9.51
N PRO A 455 26.23 -42.28 -10.76
CA PRO A 455 25.30 -41.18 -11.06
C PRO A 455 23.85 -41.64 -10.93
N ILE A 456 23.05 -40.86 -10.23
CA ILE A 456 21.66 -41.21 -9.90
C ILE A 456 20.68 -40.44 -10.79
N GLU A 457 19.70 -41.16 -11.33
CA GLU A 457 18.69 -40.60 -12.21
C GLU A 457 17.78 -39.62 -11.44
N VAL A 458 17.66 -38.41 -11.96
CA VAL A 458 16.71 -37.39 -11.49
C VAL A 458 15.99 -36.78 -12.68
N THR A 459 14.83 -36.17 -12.42
CA THR A 459 14.03 -35.59 -13.51
C THR A 459 14.72 -34.38 -14.14
N GLY A 460 14.97 -34.43 -15.46
CA GLY A 460 15.52 -33.36 -16.28
C GLY A 460 14.50 -32.33 -16.76
N ASN A 461 13.86 -31.60 -15.84
CA ASN A 461 12.79 -30.62 -16.14
C ASN A 461 13.21 -29.16 -15.85
N GLY A 462 14.50 -28.83 -15.95
CA GLY A 462 15.03 -27.54 -15.50
C GLY A 462 15.26 -27.44 -13.98
N ASN A 463 14.56 -28.23 -13.17
CA ASN A 463 14.79 -28.29 -11.72
C ASN A 463 15.82 -29.35 -11.30
N CYS A 464 16.56 -29.93 -12.26
CA CYS A 464 17.42 -31.09 -12.02
C CYS A 464 18.50 -30.88 -10.95
N LEU A 465 19.04 -29.66 -10.79
CA LEU A 465 19.94 -29.34 -9.66
C LEU A 465 19.24 -29.54 -8.31
N TYR A 466 18.06 -28.95 -8.15
CA TYR A 466 17.28 -29.07 -6.91
C TYR A 466 16.76 -30.48 -6.68
N ASN A 467 16.34 -31.19 -7.75
CA ASN A 467 15.97 -32.60 -7.69
C ASN A 467 17.14 -33.48 -7.24
N SER A 468 18.37 -33.16 -7.69
CA SER A 468 19.59 -33.83 -7.23
C SER A 468 19.77 -33.67 -5.73
N VAL A 469 19.61 -32.46 -5.20
CA VAL A 469 19.71 -32.22 -3.75
C VAL A 469 18.59 -32.91 -2.96
N ILE A 470 17.37 -32.95 -3.49
CA ILE A 470 16.24 -33.66 -2.86
C ILE A 470 16.49 -35.17 -2.85
N CYS A 471 17.04 -35.73 -3.93
CA CYS A 471 17.46 -37.13 -3.96
C CYS A 471 18.48 -37.46 -2.85
N LEU A 472 19.32 -36.49 -2.50
CA LEU A 472 20.33 -36.61 -1.44
C LEU A 472 19.80 -36.29 -0.04
N SER A 473 18.60 -35.73 0.12
CA SER A 473 18.14 -35.15 1.40
C SER A 473 17.74 -36.19 2.46
N GLY A 474 17.68 -37.47 2.08
CA GLY A 474 17.30 -38.58 2.94
C GLY A 474 15.88 -38.42 3.48
N THR A 475 15.76 -37.95 4.72
CA THR A 475 14.47 -37.81 5.42
C THR A 475 13.88 -36.39 5.34
N ALA A 476 14.64 -35.41 4.88
CA ALA A 476 14.16 -34.03 4.84
C ALA A 476 13.14 -33.85 3.70
N VAL A 477 11.93 -33.40 4.07
CA VAL A 477 10.86 -33.05 3.12
C VAL A 477 11.18 -31.68 2.51
N LEU A 478 11.88 -31.69 1.38
CA LEU A 478 12.27 -30.51 0.61
C LEU A 478 11.58 -30.51 -0.75
N THR A 479 11.29 -29.33 -1.28
CA THR A 479 10.75 -29.16 -2.64
C THR A 479 11.70 -28.33 -3.51
N PRO A 480 11.64 -28.48 -4.84
CA PRO A 480 12.46 -27.68 -5.74
C PRO A 480 12.18 -26.19 -5.59
N SER A 481 10.91 -25.82 -5.38
CA SER A 481 10.48 -24.44 -5.14
C SER A 481 11.11 -23.85 -3.89
N GLU A 482 11.14 -24.62 -2.79
CA GLU A 482 11.75 -24.18 -1.54
C GLU A 482 13.26 -23.91 -1.72
N LEU A 483 13.99 -24.85 -2.31
CA LEU A 483 15.43 -24.70 -2.52
C LEU A 483 15.73 -23.52 -3.43
N ARG A 484 14.99 -23.36 -4.53
CA ARG A 484 15.15 -22.24 -5.47
C ARG A 484 14.90 -20.88 -4.81
N VAL A 485 13.80 -20.74 -4.06
CA VAL A 485 13.48 -19.50 -3.34
C VAL A 485 14.58 -19.16 -2.33
N ARG A 486 15.04 -20.14 -1.55
CA ARG A 486 16.11 -19.92 -0.58
C ARG A 486 17.43 -19.56 -1.23
N THR A 487 17.79 -20.21 -2.33
CA THR A 487 18.98 -19.87 -3.13
C THR A 487 18.89 -18.44 -3.65
N LEU A 488 17.73 -18.02 -4.16
CA LEU A 488 17.55 -16.64 -4.64
C LEU A 488 17.73 -15.62 -3.51
N ILE A 489 17.11 -15.85 -2.34
CA ILE A 489 17.24 -14.98 -1.17
C ILE A 489 18.70 -14.90 -0.71
N GLU A 490 19.40 -16.03 -0.64
CA GLU A 490 20.83 -16.09 -0.29
C GLU A 490 21.69 -15.26 -1.24
N LEU A 491 21.46 -15.35 -2.55
CA LEU A 491 22.18 -14.55 -3.54
C LEU A 491 21.89 -13.05 -3.39
N VAL A 492 20.62 -12.68 -3.14
CA VAL A 492 20.21 -11.27 -2.95
C VAL A 492 20.83 -10.69 -1.69
N LYS A 493 20.81 -11.45 -0.59
CA LYS A 493 21.36 -11.05 0.69
C LYS A 493 22.86 -10.78 0.61
N ASN A 494 23.58 -11.62 -0.12
CA ASN A 494 25.04 -11.57 -0.22
C ASN A 494 25.52 -11.14 -1.62
N GLU A 495 24.76 -10.26 -2.28
CA GLU A 495 24.98 -9.89 -3.69
C GLU A 495 26.39 -9.38 -4.01
N VAL A 496 26.96 -8.59 -3.10
CA VAL A 496 28.30 -8.00 -3.25
C VAL A 496 29.36 -9.09 -3.26
N PHE A 497 29.22 -10.10 -2.40
CA PHE A 497 30.14 -11.23 -2.33
C PHE A 497 30.12 -12.03 -3.63
N TYR A 498 28.93 -12.44 -4.09
CA TYR A 498 28.80 -13.25 -5.31
C TYR A 498 29.23 -12.49 -6.56
N SER A 499 28.86 -11.21 -6.66
CA SER A 499 29.25 -10.36 -7.80
C SER A 499 30.76 -10.21 -7.90
N ASN A 500 31.42 -9.84 -6.79
CA ASN A 500 32.87 -9.63 -6.79
C ASN A 500 33.64 -10.92 -7.10
N ARG A 501 33.16 -12.06 -6.59
CA ARG A 501 33.88 -13.33 -6.70
C ARG A 501 33.66 -14.04 -8.03
N PHE A 502 32.46 -13.98 -8.61
CA PHE A 502 32.10 -14.86 -9.73
C PHE A 502 31.70 -14.12 -11.01
N ALA A 503 31.35 -12.83 -10.97
CA ALA A 503 30.77 -12.17 -12.14
C ALA A 503 31.72 -12.08 -13.34
N HIS A 504 33.03 -11.98 -13.10
CA HIS A 504 34.05 -11.97 -14.15
C HIS A 504 34.28 -13.34 -14.80
N ILE A 505 33.75 -14.42 -14.21
CA ILE A 505 33.91 -15.81 -14.69
C ILE A 505 32.59 -16.35 -15.27
N VAL A 506 31.48 -16.16 -14.55
CA VAL A 506 30.18 -16.76 -14.86
C VAL A 506 29.25 -15.77 -15.60
N GLY A 507 29.51 -14.47 -15.48
CA GLY A 507 28.66 -13.42 -16.04
C GLY A 507 27.77 -12.75 -14.99
N SER A 508 26.76 -12.02 -15.45
CA SER A 508 25.93 -11.14 -14.62
C SER A 508 25.13 -11.91 -13.55
N LEU A 509 25.36 -11.59 -12.27
CA LEU A 509 24.56 -12.11 -11.16
C LEU A 509 23.08 -11.73 -11.29
N TYR A 510 22.77 -10.54 -11.82
CA TYR A 510 21.39 -10.07 -11.95
C TYR A 510 20.59 -10.89 -12.96
N GLU A 511 21.20 -11.27 -14.09
CA GLU A 511 20.55 -12.15 -15.06
C GLU A 511 20.39 -13.57 -14.50
N ALA A 512 21.37 -14.05 -13.72
CA ALA A 512 21.23 -15.32 -12.99
C ALA A 512 20.05 -15.26 -11.99
N MET A 513 19.93 -14.22 -11.16
CA MET A 513 18.80 -14.04 -10.24
C MET A 513 17.46 -14.01 -10.97
N LYS A 514 17.39 -13.33 -12.11
CA LYS A 514 16.20 -13.29 -12.97
C LYS A 514 15.82 -14.67 -13.48
N ASN A 515 16.79 -15.49 -13.88
CA ASN A 515 16.56 -16.85 -14.33
C ASN A 515 16.13 -17.76 -13.16
N ILE A 516 16.82 -17.68 -12.02
CA ILE A 516 16.48 -18.43 -10.79
C ILE A 516 15.06 -18.13 -10.32
N ALA A 517 14.58 -16.89 -10.48
CA ALA A 517 13.22 -16.52 -10.11
C ALA A 517 12.13 -17.25 -10.93
N ARG A 518 12.46 -17.84 -12.07
CA ARG A 518 11.53 -18.57 -12.95
C ARG A 518 11.57 -20.05 -12.63
N ASN A 519 10.41 -20.66 -12.37
CA ASN A 519 10.36 -22.11 -12.21
C ASN A 519 10.76 -22.81 -13.53
N PHE A 520 11.41 -23.96 -13.43
CA PHE A 520 11.91 -24.76 -14.57
C PHE A 520 12.99 -24.09 -15.43
N SER A 521 13.56 -22.96 -14.99
CA SER A 521 14.79 -22.43 -15.59
C SER A 521 15.98 -23.36 -15.28
N PHE A 522 16.88 -23.48 -16.24
CA PHE A 522 18.13 -24.21 -16.05
C PHE A 522 19.01 -23.50 -15.02
N SER A 523 19.59 -24.28 -14.11
CA SER A 523 20.52 -23.75 -13.11
C SER A 523 21.92 -23.55 -13.67
N GLU A 524 22.60 -22.52 -13.18
CA GLU A 524 23.98 -22.21 -13.48
C GLU A 524 24.87 -22.37 -12.22
N LEU A 525 26.10 -21.86 -12.29
CA LEU A 525 27.06 -22.00 -11.19
C LEU A 525 26.63 -21.21 -9.94
N TYR A 526 25.98 -20.05 -10.11
CA TYR A 526 25.53 -19.23 -8.99
C TYR A 526 24.61 -20.00 -8.05
N GLU A 527 23.72 -20.83 -8.59
CA GLU A 527 22.83 -21.68 -7.82
C GLU A 527 23.60 -22.72 -7.03
N ILE A 528 24.63 -23.34 -7.59
CA ILE A 528 25.47 -24.30 -6.88
C ILE A 528 26.15 -23.63 -5.68
N VAL A 529 26.75 -22.44 -5.87
CA VAL A 529 27.44 -21.73 -4.77
C VAL A 529 26.44 -21.20 -3.74
N GLY A 530 25.31 -20.64 -4.16
CA GLY A 530 24.26 -20.19 -3.24
C GLY A 530 23.66 -21.36 -2.45
N LEU A 531 23.47 -22.50 -3.11
CA LEU A 531 22.88 -23.69 -2.49
C LEU A 531 23.82 -24.34 -1.46
N SER A 532 25.14 -24.27 -1.64
CA SER A 532 26.09 -24.72 -0.60
C SER A 532 25.88 -23.97 0.72
N ASN A 533 25.66 -22.65 0.64
CA ASN A 533 25.36 -21.79 1.78
C ASN A 533 23.96 -22.02 2.38
N VAL A 534 22.96 -22.29 1.55
CA VAL A 534 21.59 -22.61 2.00
C VAL A 534 21.55 -23.95 2.75
N LEU A 535 22.27 -24.96 2.25
CA LEU A 535 22.29 -26.30 2.83
C LEU A 535 23.28 -26.43 4.01
N LYS A 536 24.21 -25.48 4.17
CA LYS A 536 25.36 -25.58 5.08
C LYS A 536 26.19 -26.85 4.80
N CYS A 537 26.40 -27.13 3.52
CA CYS A 537 27.05 -28.33 3.00
C CYS A 537 27.94 -27.95 1.83
N ASN A 538 29.14 -28.53 1.74
CA ASN A 538 30.02 -28.28 0.61
C ASN A 538 29.45 -28.98 -0.64
N ILE A 539 29.56 -28.34 -1.80
CA ILE A 539 29.13 -28.95 -3.06
C ILE A 539 30.34 -29.08 -3.99
N ARG A 540 30.74 -30.32 -4.25
CA ARG A 540 31.70 -30.67 -5.31
C ARG A 540 30.94 -30.68 -6.64
N SER A 541 31.14 -29.64 -7.42
CA SER A 541 30.62 -29.53 -8.79
C SER A 541 31.54 -30.27 -9.74
N VAL A 542 31.07 -31.34 -10.38
CA VAL A 542 31.88 -32.21 -11.24
C VAL A 542 31.53 -31.97 -12.70
N TYR A 543 32.48 -31.51 -13.49
CA TYR A 543 32.31 -31.32 -14.93
C TYR A 543 33.08 -32.39 -15.70
N PRO A 544 32.49 -33.07 -16.70
CA PRO A 544 33.19 -34.08 -17.49
C PRO A 544 34.26 -33.42 -18.38
N VAL A 545 35.38 -34.09 -18.60
CA VAL A 545 36.50 -33.59 -19.41
C VAL A 545 36.18 -33.79 -20.91
N ILE A 546 35.15 -33.09 -21.37
CA ILE A 546 34.65 -33.11 -22.75
C ILE A 546 34.70 -31.68 -23.25
N ASP A 547 35.41 -31.45 -24.36
CA ASP A 547 35.67 -30.11 -24.90
C ASP A 547 36.22 -29.14 -23.83
N TYR A 548 36.97 -29.68 -22.86
CA TYR A 548 37.36 -28.98 -21.66
C TYR A 548 38.30 -27.81 -21.98
N ARG A 549 37.92 -26.64 -21.51
CA ARG A 549 38.69 -25.40 -21.63
C ARG A 549 39.11 -24.92 -20.25
N GLN A 550 40.19 -24.16 -20.16
CA GLN A 550 40.73 -23.70 -18.87
C GLN A 550 39.74 -22.83 -18.09
N ASP A 551 38.90 -22.05 -18.78
CA ASP A 551 37.81 -21.25 -18.20
C ASP A 551 36.71 -22.11 -17.55
N LEU A 552 36.55 -23.37 -17.96
CA LEU A 552 35.60 -24.31 -17.36
C LEU A 552 36.11 -24.95 -16.06
N SER A 553 37.34 -24.65 -15.64
CA SER A 553 37.89 -25.18 -14.38
C SER A 553 37.08 -24.81 -13.15
N ILE A 554 36.42 -23.64 -13.16
CA ILE A 554 35.53 -23.25 -12.07
C ILE A 554 34.33 -24.21 -11.94
N MET A 555 33.86 -24.78 -13.04
CA MET A 555 32.74 -25.73 -13.06
C MET A 555 33.14 -27.08 -12.45
N ASN A 556 34.44 -27.36 -12.36
CA ASN A 556 34.98 -28.57 -11.75
C ASN A 556 35.70 -28.27 -10.42
N ASN A 557 35.01 -27.63 -9.47
CA ASN A 557 35.56 -27.22 -8.18
C ASN A 557 34.71 -27.68 -6.97
N THR A 558 35.22 -27.49 -5.76
CA THR A 558 34.48 -27.63 -4.50
C THR A 558 34.06 -26.25 -4.00
N PHE A 559 32.76 -26.06 -3.81
CA PHE A 559 32.20 -24.83 -3.25
C PHE A 559 31.90 -25.03 -1.78
N GLU A 560 32.74 -24.45 -0.95
CA GLU A 560 32.60 -24.45 0.50
C GLU A 560 31.51 -23.44 0.93
N HIS A 561 30.74 -23.79 1.95
CA HIS A 561 29.83 -22.83 2.58
C HIS A 561 30.60 -21.89 3.51
N ALA A 562 30.09 -20.68 3.76
CA ALA A 562 30.81 -19.61 4.44
C ALA A 562 31.31 -19.93 5.88
N HIS A 563 30.76 -20.98 6.50
CA HIS A 563 31.17 -21.45 7.83
C HIS A 563 31.63 -22.91 7.81
N SER A 564 32.24 -23.33 6.70
CA SER A 564 32.72 -24.69 6.54
C SER A 564 33.81 -25.02 7.55
N ASN A 565 33.55 -26.04 8.36
CA ASN A 565 34.58 -26.74 9.12
C ASN A 565 35.10 -27.93 8.30
N PRO A 566 36.31 -28.46 8.59
CA PRO A 566 36.85 -29.66 7.92
C PRO A 566 35.93 -30.88 8.00
N SER A 567 35.00 -30.93 8.96
CA SER A 567 34.00 -31.97 9.14
C SER A 567 32.70 -31.75 8.34
N SER A 568 32.64 -30.72 7.49
CA SER A 568 31.44 -30.44 6.69
C SER A 568 31.25 -31.53 5.65
N ASN A 569 30.04 -32.09 5.58
CA ASN A 569 29.69 -33.04 4.53
C ASN A 569 29.86 -32.40 3.15
N THR A 570 30.31 -33.20 2.19
CA THR A 570 30.43 -32.79 0.79
C THR A 570 29.51 -33.65 -0.07
N ILE A 571 28.65 -33.02 -0.86
CA ILE A 571 27.86 -33.69 -1.89
C ILE A 571 28.45 -33.47 -3.27
N PHE A 572 28.22 -34.41 -4.18
CA PHE A 572 28.76 -34.37 -5.52
C PHE A 572 27.63 -34.16 -6.52
N ILE A 573 27.71 -33.07 -7.28
CA ILE A 573 26.72 -32.73 -8.32
C ILE A 573 27.44 -32.76 -9.67
N PHE A 574 26.97 -33.61 -10.56
CA PHE A 574 27.60 -33.88 -11.85
C PHE A 574 26.86 -33.22 -12.99
N TRP A 575 27.58 -32.44 -13.79
CA TRP A 575 27.10 -31.87 -15.03
C TRP A 575 27.04 -32.95 -16.10
N THR A 576 25.88 -33.14 -16.70
CA THR A 576 25.65 -34.19 -17.69
C THR A 576 24.66 -33.74 -18.76
N HIS A 577 24.24 -34.68 -19.61
CA HIS A 577 23.21 -34.46 -20.61
C HIS A 577 22.19 -35.59 -20.56
N THR A 578 20.93 -35.26 -20.83
CA THR A 578 19.80 -36.21 -20.93
C THR A 578 19.86 -37.15 -22.15
N GLN A 579 20.97 -37.15 -22.89
CA GLN A 579 21.15 -37.89 -24.13
C GLN A 579 22.64 -38.22 -24.27
N SER A 580 22.96 -39.29 -25.00
CA SER A 580 24.35 -39.66 -25.31
C SER A 580 25.13 -38.55 -26.05
N GLU A 581 26.45 -38.51 -25.81
CA GLU A 581 27.34 -37.50 -26.41
C GLU A 581 27.30 -37.47 -27.93
N MET A 582 27.24 -38.64 -28.56
CA MET A 582 27.16 -38.76 -30.01
C MET A 582 25.91 -38.04 -30.54
N HIS A 583 24.77 -38.22 -29.88
CA HIS A 583 23.53 -37.56 -30.28
C HIS A 583 23.62 -36.05 -30.11
N VAL A 584 24.13 -35.59 -28.96
CA VAL A 584 24.30 -34.15 -28.67
C VAL A 584 25.18 -33.49 -29.73
N ARG A 585 26.37 -34.05 -30.00
CA ARG A 585 27.29 -33.51 -31.00
C ARG A 585 26.69 -33.48 -32.40
N ASN A 586 25.97 -34.52 -32.80
CA ASN A 586 25.29 -34.55 -34.09
C ASN A 586 24.21 -33.47 -34.21
N SER A 587 23.52 -33.15 -33.10
CA SER A 587 22.48 -32.11 -33.06
C SER A 587 23.02 -30.68 -32.88
N ASN A 588 24.24 -30.52 -32.35
CA ASN A 588 24.80 -29.23 -31.93
C ASN A 588 26.11 -28.89 -32.66
N SER A 589 26.19 -29.17 -33.96
CA SER A 589 27.33 -28.82 -34.82
C SER A 589 28.69 -29.29 -34.28
N GLY A 590 28.70 -30.46 -33.64
CA GLY A 590 29.89 -31.06 -33.05
C GLY A 590 30.20 -30.64 -31.61
N ASN A 591 29.51 -29.65 -31.04
CA ASN A 591 29.79 -29.16 -29.69
C ASN A 591 28.99 -29.93 -28.64
N TRP A 592 29.62 -30.24 -27.50
CA TRP A 592 28.92 -30.74 -26.33
C TRP A 592 28.63 -29.61 -25.34
N THR A 593 27.41 -29.59 -24.79
CA THR A 593 27.00 -28.65 -23.74
C THR A 593 26.13 -29.41 -22.73
N PRO A 594 26.33 -29.27 -21.41
CA PRO A 594 25.47 -29.93 -20.44
C PRO A 594 24.06 -29.32 -20.44
N ASN A 595 23.06 -30.13 -20.13
CA ASN A 595 21.68 -29.66 -19.90
C ASN A 595 21.02 -30.33 -18.69
N HIS A 596 21.79 -31.10 -17.91
CA HIS A 596 21.28 -31.89 -16.81
C HIS A 596 22.27 -31.94 -15.65
N PHE A 597 21.71 -32.09 -14.44
CA PHE A 597 22.45 -32.33 -13.22
C PHE A 597 21.97 -33.62 -12.60
N VAL A 598 22.91 -34.44 -12.15
CA VAL A 598 22.65 -35.66 -11.37
C VAL A 598 23.53 -35.67 -10.13
N PRO A 599 23.08 -36.23 -8.99
CA PRO A 599 23.98 -36.45 -7.88
C PRO A 599 24.85 -37.67 -8.13
N LEU A 600 26.07 -37.66 -7.59
CA LEU A 600 26.96 -38.83 -7.55
C LEU A 600 26.98 -39.39 -6.13
N LEU A 601 26.83 -40.71 -6.02
CA LEU A 601 26.95 -41.44 -4.77
C LEU A 601 28.15 -42.40 -4.81
N LEU A 602 28.77 -42.63 -3.66
CA LEU A 602 29.77 -43.68 -3.52
C LEU A 602 29.10 -45.04 -3.71
N PRO A 603 29.74 -46.00 -4.39
CA PRO A 603 29.24 -47.36 -4.37
C PRO A 603 29.18 -47.85 -2.91
N LEU A 604 28.18 -48.67 -2.57
CA LEU A 604 28.29 -49.53 -1.39
C LEU A 604 29.47 -50.46 -1.68
N ASP A 605 30.62 -50.21 -1.06
CA ASP A 605 31.69 -51.20 -1.10
C ASP A 605 31.12 -52.50 -0.50
N ASP A 606 31.22 -53.62 -1.23
CA ASP A 606 31.06 -54.98 -0.68
C ASP A 606 32.12 -55.28 0.41
N ALA A 607 32.99 -54.32 0.73
CA ALA A 607 34.08 -54.43 1.68
C ALA A 607 33.74 -53.80 3.06
N ALA A 608 32.81 -54.45 3.75
CA ALA A 608 33.05 -54.80 5.16
C ALA A 608 34.05 -55.99 5.25
N PHE A 609 35.04 -56.04 4.36
CA PHE A 609 36.22 -56.88 4.45
C PHE A 609 37.42 -55.95 4.62
N GLU A 610 37.90 -55.94 5.85
CA GLU A 610 39.09 -55.27 6.38
C GLU A 610 40.21 -55.15 5.34
N ILE A 611 40.44 -53.94 4.82
CA ILE A 611 41.69 -53.60 4.17
C ILE A 611 42.68 -53.18 5.26
N ASN A 612 43.71 -54.02 5.41
CA ASN A 612 44.81 -53.89 6.34
C ASN A 612 45.55 -52.54 6.12
N PRO A 613 45.80 -51.71 7.15
CA PRO A 613 46.31 -50.34 6.99
C PRO A 613 47.81 -50.22 6.62
N SER A 614 48.46 -51.26 6.11
CA SER A 614 49.93 -51.26 5.95
C SER A 614 50.47 -50.81 4.59
N GLU A 615 49.62 -50.50 3.60
CA GLU A 615 50.09 -50.08 2.27
C GLU A 615 49.26 -48.92 1.72
N GLN A 616 49.53 -47.70 2.19
CA GLN A 616 49.16 -46.49 1.46
C GLN A 616 50.39 -45.59 1.34
N GLU A 617 50.91 -45.50 0.12
CA GLU A 617 51.85 -44.45 -0.28
C GLU A 617 51.16 -43.07 -0.22
N PRO A 618 51.88 -42.01 0.17
CA PRO A 618 51.31 -40.68 0.27
C PRO A 618 51.10 -40.06 -1.12
N VAL A 619 49.84 -40.00 -1.55
CA VAL A 619 49.45 -39.14 -2.68
C VAL A 619 49.36 -37.70 -2.18
N TYR A 620 50.34 -36.88 -2.56
CA TYR A 620 50.30 -35.43 -2.35
C TYR A 620 49.18 -34.81 -3.22
N LEU A 621 48.01 -34.62 -2.64
CA LEU A 621 47.01 -33.70 -3.17
C LEU A 621 47.49 -32.27 -2.89
N ALA A 622 47.82 -31.53 -3.95
CA ALA A 622 48.05 -30.10 -3.87
C ALA A 622 46.72 -29.40 -3.53
N THR A 623 46.42 -29.25 -2.25
CA THR A 623 45.48 -28.24 -1.77
C THR A 623 46.06 -26.89 -2.13
N VAL A 624 45.56 -26.27 -3.19
CA VAL A 624 45.69 -24.83 -3.36
C VAL A 624 44.76 -24.20 -2.33
N SER A 625 45.25 -24.04 -1.10
CA SER A 625 44.67 -23.12 -0.14
C SER A 625 44.85 -21.72 -0.71
N VAL A 626 43.85 -21.25 -1.43
CA VAL A 626 43.76 -19.84 -1.79
C VAL A 626 43.35 -19.10 -0.53
N SER A 627 44.33 -18.68 0.26
CA SER A 627 44.12 -17.62 1.25
C SER A 627 44.04 -16.30 0.49
N PHE A 628 42.82 -15.76 0.34
CA PHE A 628 42.56 -14.37 -0.03
C PHE A 628 41.55 -13.75 0.93
#